data_AF-A0A2Z6SFD7-F1
#
_entry.id   AF-A0A2Z6SFD7-F1
#
_cell.length_a   1.000
_cell.length_b   1.000
_cell.length_c   1.000
_cell.angle_alpha   90.00
_cell.angle_beta   90.00
_cell.angle_gamma   90.00
#
_symmetry.space_group_name_H-M   'P 1'
#
loop_
_entity.id
_entity.type
_entity.pdbx_description
1 polymer ?
#
loop_
_entity_poly.entity_id
_entity_poly.type
_entity_poly.pdbx_seq_one_letter_code
_entity_poly.pdbx_strand_id
1 'polypeptide(L)'
;MGDLHQKLSELRTCFDDGLINETEYETARNCVLEFWATSPPQPEKSFWQKLYDKAVYLKDKFMENIVRPILDRLNRLLIGN
;
A
#
# COMPACT_ATOMS: atom_id res chain seq x y z
N MET A 1 4.85 11.70 6.78
CA MET A 1 6.09 12.52 6.88
C MET A 1 7.04 12.07 7.99
N GLY A 2 6.69 11.12 8.88
CA GLY A 2 7.59 10.68 9.97
C GLY A 2 8.82 9.88 9.54
N ASP A 3 8.70 9.02 8.51
CA ASP A 3 9.75 8.04 8.15
C ASP A 3 11.02 8.67 7.56
N LEU A 4 10.90 9.72 6.72
CA LEU A 4 12.06 10.39 6.12
C LEU A 4 12.90 11.14 7.15
N HIS A 5 12.24 11.91 8.02
CA HIS A 5 12.91 12.69 9.05
C HIS A 5 13.65 11.80 10.04
N GLN A 6 13.06 10.66 10.39
CA GLN A 6 13.69 9.68 11.26
C GLN A 6 14.93 9.06 10.61
N LYS A 7 14.82 8.58 9.36
CA LYS A 7 15.95 7.98 8.62
C LYS A 7 17.12 8.94 8.43
N LEU A 8 16.85 10.21 8.11
CA LEU A 8 17.89 11.24 7.99
C LEU A 8 18.51 11.60 9.34
N SER A 9 17.73 11.57 10.43
CA SER A 9 18.24 11.80 11.78
C SER A 9 19.17 10.68 12.23
N GLU A 10 18.79 9.41 12.01
CA GLU A 10 19.62 8.25 12.33
C GLU A 10 20.92 8.25 11.51
N LEU A 11 20.84 8.58 10.22
CA LEU A 11 22.02 8.70 9.36
C LEU A 11 22.98 9.80 9.84
N ARG A 12 22.45 10.92 10.32
CA ARG A 12 23.26 12.00 10.89
C ARG A 12 23.92 11.59 12.20
N THR A 13 23.22 10.87 13.06
CA THR A 13 23.81 10.31 14.28
C THR A 13 24.97 9.38 13.96
N CYS A 14 24.86 8.51 12.95
CA CYS A 14 25.97 7.64 12.54
C CYS A 14 27.20 8.43 12.07
N PHE A 15 27.02 9.58 11.43
CA PHE A 15 28.12 10.46 11.03
C PHE A 15 28.72 11.18 12.24
N ASP A 16 27.89 11.72 13.14
CA ASP A 16 28.32 12.41 14.35
C ASP A 16 29.08 11.46 15.32
N ASP A 17 28.70 10.17 15.35
CA ASP A 17 29.38 9.11 16.10
C ASP A 17 30.67 8.60 15.39
N GLY A 18 30.97 9.09 14.18
CA GLY A 18 32.15 8.70 13.41
C GLY A 18 32.09 7.28 12.85
N LEU A 19 30.90 6.66 12.79
CA LEU A 19 30.69 5.32 12.25
C LEU A 19 30.79 5.26 10.73
N ILE A 20 30.57 6.40 10.06
CA ILE A 20 30.67 6.59 8.62
C ILE A 20 31.46 7.85 8.30
N ASN A 21 32.15 7.86 7.16
CA ASN A 21 32.86 9.05 6.66
C ASN A 21 31.93 9.98 5.87
N GLU A 22 32.42 11.19 5.57
CA GLU A 22 31.65 12.23 4.87
C GLU A 22 31.13 11.76 3.50
N THR A 23 31.94 11.00 2.77
CA THR A 23 31.58 10.44 1.46
C THR A 23 30.43 9.43 1.56
N GLU A 24 30.49 8.56 2.58
CA GLU A 24 29.45 7.57 2.88
C GLU A 24 28.15 8.23 3.33
N TYR A 25 28.25 9.27 4.16
CA TYR A 25 27.11 10.07 4.59
C TYR A 25 26.43 10.78 3.41
N GLU A 26 27.19 11.48 2.57
CA GLU A 26 26.68 12.16 1.37
C GLU A 26 25.98 11.17 0.42
N THR A 27 26.61 10.01 0.18
CA THR A 27 26.06 8.95 -0.68
C THR A 27 24.75 8.41 -0.12
N ALA A 28 24.73 8.03 1.16
CA ALA A 28 23.53 7.48 1.80
C ALA A 28 22.39 8.51 1.89
N ARG A 29 22.72 9.78 2.17
CA ARG A 29 21.75 10.89 2.20
C ARG A 29 21.10 11.07 0.83
N ASN A 30 21.89 11.07 -0.24
CA ASN A 30 21.38 11.19 -1.60
C ASN A 30 20.49 9.99 -1.97
N CYS A 31 20.88 8.77 -1.62
CA CYS A 31 20.03 7.59 -1.83
C CYS A 31 18.68 7.68 -1.08
N VAL A 32 18.66 8.15 0.17
CA VAL A 32 17.43 8.31 0.94
C VAL A 32 16.51 9.37 0.31
N LEU A 33 17.09 10.48 -0.17
CA LEU A 33 16.34 11.54 -0.85
C LEU A 33 15.82 11.09 -2.22
N GLU A 34 16.62 10.38 -3.01
CA GLU A 34 16.21 9.81 -4.30
C GLU A 34 15.12 8.76 -4.12
N PHE A 35 15.24 7.87 -3.13
CA PHE A 35 14.22 6.90 -2.79
C PHE A 35 12.90 7.58 -2.43
N TRP A 36 12.95 8.67 -1.66
CA TRP A 36 11.76 9.43 -1.28
C TRP A 36 11.15 10.22 -2.44
N ALA A 37 11.99 10.73 -3.36
CA ALA A 37 11.56 11.42 -4.57
C ALA A 37 10.95 10.48 -5.62
N THR A 38 11.47 9.25 -5.74
CA THR A 38 11.01 8.23 -6.69
C THR A 38 9.87 7.38 -6.16
N SER A 39 9.79 7.19 -4.84
CA SER A 39 8.67 6.59 -4.14
C SER A 39 8.06 7.61 -3.19
N PRO A 40 7.30 8.61 -3.71
CA PRO A 40 6.50 9.45 -2.84
C PRO A 40 5.65 8.50 -1.99
N PRO A 41 5.60 8.68 -0.65
CA PRO A 41 4.75 7.85 0.18
C PRO A 41 3.35 7.98 -0.42
N GLN A 42 2.86 6.89 -1.04
CA GLN A 42 1.49 6.88 -1.50
C GLN A 42 0.66 7.31 -0.30
N PRO A 43 -0.23 8.31 -0.44
CA PRO A 43 -1.04 8.74 0.68
C PRO A 43 -1.66 7.47 1.23
N GLU A 44 -1.33 7.13 2.48
CA GLU A 44 -1.88 5.93 3.09
C GLU A 44 -3.39 6.01 2.87
N LYS A 45 -3.94 5.02 2.15
CA LYS A 45 -5.37 5.01 1.86
C LYS A 45 -6.09 5.29 3.17
N SER A 46 -6.94 6.32 3.16
CA SER A 46 -7.65 6.73 4.36
C SER A 46 -8.41 5.51 4.90
N PHE A 47 -8.66 5.49 6.20
CA PHE A 47 -9.47 4.43 6.80
C PHE A 47 -10.77 4.19 6.00
N TRP A 48 -11.40 5.27 5.53
CA TRP A 48 -12.60 5.23 4.69
C TRP A 48 -12.38 4.61 3.31
N GLN A 49 -11.25 4.88 2.65
CA GLN A 49 -10.92 4.20 1.39
C GLN A 49 -10.65 2.71 1.61
N LYS A 50 -9.93 2.33 2.67
CA LYS A 50 -9.71 0.92 3.03
C LYS A 50 -11.03 0.22 3.37
N LEU A 51 -11.95 0.91 4.04
CA LEU A 51 -13.28 0.38 4.38
C LEU A 51 -14.16 0.23 3.13
N TYR A 52 -14.13 1.22 2.23
CA TYR A 52 -14.85 1.19 0.97
C TYR A 52 -14.36 0.06 0.06
N ASP A 53 -13.04 -0.11 -0.08
CA ASP A 53 -12.44 -1.21 -0.85
C ASP A 53 -12.88 -2.57 -0.30
N LYS A 54 -12.94 -2.73 1.02
CA LYS A 54 -13.47 -3.96 1.66
C LYS A 54 -14.96 -4.16 1.39
N ALA A 55 -15.76 -3.09 1.43
CA ALA A 55 -17.19 -3.18 1.16
C ALA A 55 -17.46 -3.56 -0.31
N VAL A 56 -16.71 -2.99 -1.26
CA VAL A 56 -16.78 -3.35 -2.67
C VAL A 56 -16.39 -4.81 -2.88
N TYR A 57 -15.28 -5.25 -2.28
CA TYR A 57 -14.86 -6.65 -2.35
C TYR A 57 -15.92 -7.62 -1.82
N LEU A 58 -16.54 -7.29 -0.68
CA LEU A 58 -17.61 -8.11 -0.10
C LEU A 58 -18.82 -8.18 -1.03
N LYS A 59 -19.22 -7.04 -1.62
CA LYS A 59 -20.32 -6.97 -2.58
C LYS A 59 -20.05 -7.85 -3.80
N ASP A 60 -18.85 -7.77 -4.36
CA ASP A 60 -18.49 -8.55 -5.54
C ASP A 60 -18.45 -10.05 -5.22
N LYS A 61 -17.89 -10.43 -4.06
CA LYS A 61 -17.95 -11.82 -3.58
C LYS A 61 -19.37 -12.31 -3.34
N PHE A 62 -20.25 -11.49 -2.82
CA PHE A 62 -21.66 -11.85 -2.61
C PHE A 62 -22.37 -12.06 -3.96
N MET A 63 -22.16 -11.16 -4.93
CA MET A 63 -22.73 -11.28 -6.27
C MET A 63 -22.24 -12.55 -6.98
N GLU A 64 -20.95 -12.85 -6.90
CA GLU A 64 -20.37 -14.03 -7.56
C GLU A 64 -20.77 -15.35 -6.90
N ASN A 65 -20.78 -15.43 -5.56
CA ASN A 65 -20.92 -16.72 -4.88
C ASN A 65 -22.36 -17.03 -4.46
N ILE A 66 -23.23 -16.04 -4.36
CA ILE A 66 -24.61 -16.23 -3.91
C ILE A 66 -25.58 -15.93 -5.04
N VAL A 67 -25.49 -14.73 -5.63
CA VAL A 67 -26.47 -14.31 -6.64
C VAL A 67 -26.31 -15.10 -7.94
N ARG A 68 -25.07 -15.24 -8.45
CA ARG A 68 -24.80 -15.93 -9.72
C ARG A 68 -25.24 -17.41 -9.71
N PRO A 69 -24.95 -18.22 -8.66
CA PRO A 69 -25.40 -19.61 -8.63
C PRO A 69 -26.92 -19.78 -8.50
N ILE A 70 -27.59 -18.85 -7.83
CA ILE A 70 -29.07 -18.85 -7.73
C ILE A 70 -29.67 -18.53 -9.10
N LEU A 71 -29.16 -17.51 -9.79
CA LEU A 71 -29.60 -17.16 -11.15
C LEU A 71 -29.36 -18.30 -12.14
N ASP A 72 -28.19 -18.94 -12.09
CA ASP A 72 -27.89 -20.09 -12.96
C ASP A 72 -28.83 -21.27 -12.69
N ARG A 73 -29.18 -21.53 -11.43
CA ARG A 73 -30.16 -22.56 -11.07
C ARG A 73 -31.56 -22.21 -11.57
N LEU A 74 -32.01 -20.96 -11.41
CA LEU A 74 -33.31 -20.52 -11.89
C LEU A 74 -33.41 -20.58 -13.42
N ASN A 75 -32.36 -20.14 -14.14
CA ASN A 75 -32.30 -20.23 -15.59
C ASN A 75 -32.37 -21.67 -16.09
N ARG A 76 -31.70 -22.62 -15.41
CA ARG A 76 -31.81 -24.05 -15.75
C ARG A 76 -33.21 -24.62 -15.53
N LEU A 77 -33.93 -24.15 -14.51
CA LEU A 77 -35.31 -24.58 -14.23
C LEU A 77 -36.32 -23.97 -15.21
N LEU A 78 -36.06 -22.75 -15.71
CA LEU A 78 -36.94 -22.06 -16.67
C LEU A 78 -36.77 -22.54 -18.12
N ILE A 79 -35.57 -22.98 -18.52
CA ILE A 79 -35.28 -23.47 -19.88
C ILE A 79 -35.52 -24.98 -20.02
N GLY A 80 -35.66 -25.71 -18.89
CA GLY A 80 -35.91 -27.15 -18.85
C GLY A 80 -37.39 -27.57 -18.88
N ASN A 81 -38.32 -26.63 -19.01
CA ASN A 81 -39.75 -26.82 -19.28
C ASN A 81 -40.09 -26.32 -20.70
#